data_AF-A0A0M0G1L4-F1
#
_entry.id   AF-A0A0M0G1L4-F1
#
_cell.length_a   1.000
_cell.length_b   1.000
_cell.length_c   1.000
_cell.angle_alpha   90.00
_cell.angle_beta   90.00
_cell.angle_gamma   90.00
#
_symmetry.space_group_name_H-M   'P 1'
#
loop_
_entity.id
_entity.type
_entity.pdbx_description
1 polymer ?
#
loop_
_entity_poly.entity_id
_entity_poly.type
_entity_poly.pdbx_seq_one_letter_code
_entity_poly.pdbx_strand_id
1 'polypeptide(L)'
;MTKVITKEESSTNGQAMVSTRGDGFNRKKNELKAFSRKLPKEAELPSVPVTGGLFGWFNYDVTGSDLNRLTESIQDKMIEQNKVLVRTIQEFNTIYDTFSALDKEYIQGILVSLKAAEEANAKALKGIEGVEVNQNDIKQMINQQKKVIQVLQSFKEKMERIEHLTDVDAIFNIYSTMQENVTSIEAKIEAQDQTVNDLTVETKSLLTLQSDFQDHLNQLKKSQLKQFQTVNQLVSHQNNNISKIETINTENKTDIETLNKEVAKQGKKFGDLQQLFQDDIQTLSEKIVRNHSEIDAKLDLTTNGVSINKKNIEILNKEVARQGEKFGDLQQLFQDDIQTFSEKIFRIHSEIDAKLDLTTNKVSKNKTDLENAIKELNIGIEQQAEKVSSYFESELLKAKDEITALNQLTINLSKGLKTTKVFSFASIAITCALVLLILSGVL
;
A
#
# COMPACT_ATOMS: atom_id res chain seq x y z
N MET A 1 -5.98 -76.63 -94.84
CA MET A 1 -5.10 -77.64 -95.47
C MET A 1 -5.96 -78.60 -96.27
N THR A 2 -6.13 -78.32 -97.56
CA THR A 2 -6.79 -79.22 -98.51
C THR A 2 -5.90 -79.23 -99.74
N LYS A 3 -5.29 -80.39 -100.01
CA LYS A 3 -4.13 -80.55 -100.89
C LYS A 3 -4.62 -80.70 -102.34
N VAL A 4 -4.27 -79.72 -103.16
CA VAL A 4 -4.33 -79.78 -104.62
C VAL A 4 -3.29 -80.80 -105.11
N ILE A 5 -3.70 -81.72 -105.98
CA ILE A 5 -2.77 -82.50 -106.82
C ILE A 5 -3.23 -82.34 -108.26
N THR A 6 -2.37 -81.66 -109.01
CA THR A 6 -2.43 -81.38 -110.44
C THR A 6 -2.02 -82.60 -111.26
N LYS A 7 -2.71 -82.74 -112.40
CA LYS A 7 -2.36 -83.56 -113.56
C LYS A 7 -0.95 -83.23 -114.07
N GLU A 8 -0.17 -84.26 -114.34
CA GLU A 8 0.66 -84.38 -115.54
C GLU A 8 1.27 -85.79 -115.58
N GLU A 9 0.76 -86.64 -116.46
CA GLU A 9 1.57 -87.59 -117.22
C GLU A 9 0.72 -88.14 -118.37
N SER A 10 1.04 -87.64 -119.54
CA SER A 10 0.40 -87.90 -120.82
C SER A 10 1.20 -88.91 -121.62
N SER A 11 0.46 -89.72 -122.36
CA SER A 11 0.73 -90.00 -123.78
C SER A 11 2.06 -90.69 -124.14
N THR A 12 2.04 -92.01 -124.11
CA THR A 12 2.87 -92.86 -124.99
C THR A 12 2.04 -94.03 -125.51
N ASN A 13 1.16 -93.80 -126.50
CA ASN A 13 0.64 -94.92 -127.31
C ASN A 13 -0.06 -94.54 -128.64
N GLY A 14 0.17 -93.34 -129.19
CA GLY A 14 -0.51 -92.89 -130.41
C GLY A 14 0.25 -93.12 -131.73
N GLN A 15 1.56 -93.36 -131.71
CA GLN A 15 2.41 -93.32 -132.91
C GLN A 15 2.64 -94.68 -133.60
N ALA A 16 2.15 -95.79 -133.06
CA ALA A 16 2.47 -97.13 -133.59
C ALA A 16 1.44 -97.70 -134.60
N MET A 17 0.31 -97.05 -134.87
CA MET A 17 -0.85 -97.72 -135.50
C MET A 17 -1.16 -97.37 -136.96
N VAL A 18 -0.38 -96.51 -137.61
CA VAL A 18 -0.66 -96.06 -138.99
C VAL A 18 0.29 -96.66 -140.04
N SER A 19 1.45 -97.19 -139.64
CA SER A 19 2.49 -97.58 -140.60
C SER A 19 2.34 -98.97 -141.24
N THR A 20 1.38 -99.81 -140.81
CA THR A 20 1.29 -101.21 -141.27
C THR A 20 0.15 -101.48 -142.27
N ARG A 21 -0.62 -100.46 -142.68
CA ARG A 21 -1.86 -100.62 -143.48
C ARG A 21 -1.72 -100.38 -144.99
N GLY A 22 -0.51 -100.10 -145.50
CA GLY A 22 -0.29 -99.82 -146.93
C GLY A 22 0.50 -100.90 -147.68
N ASP A 23 1.04 -101.88 -146.98
CA ASP A 23 2.06 -102.79 -147.52
C ASP A 23 1.45 -103.85 -148.45
N GLY A 24 0.23 -104.32 -148.14
CA GLY A 24 -0.46 -105.33 -148.93
C GLY A 24 -0.82 -104.84 -150.34
N PHE A 25 -1.47 -103.68 -150.43
CA PHE A 25 -1.84 -103.06 -151.70
C PHE A 25 -0.61 -102.69 -152.55
N ASN A 26 0.39 -102.04 -151.95
CA ASN A 26 1.57 -101.60 -152.68
C ASN A 26 2.39 -102.79 -153.21
N ARG A 27 2.47 -103.89 -152.45
CA ARG A 27 3.12 -105.12 -152.91
C ARG A 27 2.42 -105.71 -154.14
N LYS A 28 1.10 -105.93 -154.06
CA LYS A 28 0.31 -106.53 -155.16
C LYS A 28 0.28 -105.63 -156.41
N LYS A 29 0.20 -104.32 -156.24
CA LYS A 29 0.35 -103.32 -157.33
C LYS A 29 1.70 -103.45 -158.07
N ASN A 30 2.79 -103.66 -157.32
CA ASN A 30 4.13 -103.78 -157.91
C ASN A 30 4.31 -105.12 -158.65
N GLU A 31 3.73 -106.22 -158.14
CA GLU A 31 3.70 -107.53 -158.81
C GLU A 31 3.01 -107.41 -160.18
N LEU A 32 1.81 -106.82 -160.24
CA LEU A 32 1.07 -106.61 -161.49
C LEU A 32 1.85 -105.76 -162.51
N LYS A 33 2.53 -104.70 -162.03
CA LYS A 33 3.36 -103.83 -162.88
C LYS A 33 4.56 -104.56 -163.49
N ALA A 34 5.16 -105.50 -162.76
CA ALA A 34 6.29 -106.29 -163.24
C ALA A 34 5.86 -107.27 -164.35
N PHE A 35 4.66 -107.84 -164.24
CA PHE A 35 4.10 -108.74 -165.25
C PHE A 35 3.74 -108.06 -166.56
N SER A 36 3.08 -106.88 -166.51
CA SER A 36 2.70 -106.09 -167.70
C SER A 36 3.86 -105.88 -168.70
N ARG A 37 5.09 -105.90 -168.21
CA ARG A 37 6.32 -105.69 -169.00
C ARG A 37 6.86 -106.94 -169.69
N LYS A 38 6.30 -108.13 -169.43
CA LYS A 38 6.79 -109.43 -169.91
C LYS A 38 5.84 -110.14 -170.89
N LEU A 39 4.86 -109.45 -171.44
CA LEU A 39 3.97 -110.05 -172.44
C LEU A 39 4.74 -110.31 -173.76
N PRO A 40 4.76 -111.55 -174.27
CA PRO A 40 5.51 -111.88 -175.48
C PRO A 40 4.82 -111.35 -176.75
N LYS A 41 5.61 -111.07 -177.79
CA LYS A 41 5.14 -110.64 -179.13
C LYS A 41 4.68 -111.84 -179.97
N GLU A 42 3.82 -111.55 -180.95
CA GLU A 42 3.13 -112.48 -181.84
C GLU A 42 4.09 -113.45 -182.55
N ALA A 43 3.67 -114.71 -182.66
CA ALA A 43 4.48 -115.82 -183.15
C ALA A 43 4.18 -116.08 -184.64
N GLU A 44 5.16 -115.89 -185.52
CA GLU A 44 5.04 -116.27 -186.93
C GLU A 44 5.14 -117.80 -187.10
N LEU A 45 4.27 -118.36 -187.95
CA LEU A 45 4.23 -119.79 -188.21
C LEU A 45 5.31 -120.20 -189.23
N PRO A 46 6.09 -121.26 -188.95
CA PRO A 46 7.12 -121.74 -189.86
C PRO A 46 6.51 -122.43 -191.11
N SER A 47 7.27 -122.48 -192.21
CA SER A 47 6.89 -123.09 -193.50
C SER A 47 7.97 -124.03 -194.04
N VAL A 48 7.65 -124.80 -195.10
CA VAL A 48 8.55 -125.77 -195.76
C VAL A 48 9.39 -125.13 -196.90
N PRO A 49 10.54 -125.72 -197.28
CA PRO A 49 11.42 -125.18 -198.34
C PRO A 49 10.80 -125.23 -199.74
N VAL A 50 11.23 -124.33 -200.66
CA VAL A 50 10.62 -124.14 -202.00
C VAL A 50 11.56 -124.18 -203.23
N THR A 51 12.88 -124.48 -203.12
CA THR A 51 13.79 -124.52 -204.29
C THR A 51 14.84 -125.64 -204.26
N GLY A 52 15.00 -126.37 -205.39
CA GLY A 52 16.04 -127.40 -205.54
C GLY A 52 16.11 -128.08 -206.93
N GLY A 53 17.31 -128.15 -207.51
CA GLY A 53 17.65 -128.80 -208.79
C GLY A 53 19.04 -128.35 -209.25
N LEU A 54 19.83 -129.20 -209.91
CA LEU A 54 21.24 -128.91 -210.24
C LEU A 54 21.32 -127.72 -211.24
N PHE A 55 21.72 -126.56 -210.73
CA PHE A 55 21.71 -125.23 -211.38
C PHE A 55 20.35 -124.54 -211.59
N GLY A 56 19.33 -124.93 -210.82
CA GLY A 56 18.08 -124.16 -210.70
C GLY A 56 17.03 -124.40 -211.79
N TRP A 57 17.13 -125.51 -212.53
CA TRP A 57 16.21 -125.81 -213.64
C TRP A 57 15.05 -126.76 -213.29
N PHE A 58 14.93 -127.18 -212.02
CA PHE A 58 13.87 -128.10 -211.58
C PHE A 58 13.28 -127.69 -210.21
N ASN A 59 12.06 -128.14 -209.94
CA ASN A 59 11.34 -127.95 -208.69
C ASN A 59 11.70 -129.03 -207.65
N TYR A 60 11.60 -128.68 -206.35
CA TYR A 60 11.89 -129.56 -205.20
C TYR A 60 10.60 -130.08 -204.55
N ASP A 61 10.47 -131.41 -204.46
CA ASP A 61 9.36 -132.06 -203.78
C ASP A 61 9.62 -132.18 -202.27
N VAL A 62 8.65 -131.74 -201.47
CA VAL A 62 8.71 -131.76 -200.00
C VAL A 62 8.72 -133.20 -199.48
N THR A 63 9.59 -133.47 -198.49
CA THR A 63 9.80 -134.81 -197.94
C THR A 63 9.02 -135.06 -196.65
N GLY A 64 8.85 -136.33 -196.27
CA GLY A 64 8.24 -136.70 -194.98
C GLY A 64 9.00 -136.15 -193.75
N SER A 65 10.32 -135.93 -193.84
CA SER A 65 11.09 -135.28 -192.78
C SER A 65 10.76 -133.80 -192.61
N ASP A 66 10.44 -133.09 -193.68
CA ASP A 66 10.09 -131.66 -193.63
C ASP A 66 8.75 -131.45 -192.90
N LEU A 67 7.79 -132.35 -193.12
CA LEU A 67 6.50 -132.37 -192.45
C LEU A 67 6.60 -132.67 -190.95
N ASN A 68 7.46 -133.63 -190.56
CA ASN A 68 7.71 -133.93 -189.15
C ASN A 68 8.32 -132.71 -188.43
N ARG A 69 9.28 -132.02 -189.05
CA ARG A 69 9.90 -130.81 -188.49
C ARG A 69 8.89 -129.67 -188.30
N LEU A 70 7.99 -129.47 -189.26
CA LEU A 70 6.91 -128.49 -189.15
C LEU A 70 5.97 -128.82 -187.99
N THR A 71 5.59 -130.10 -187.84
CA THR A 71 4.69 -130.57 -186.78
C THR A 71 5.30 -130.34 -185.40
N GLU A 72 6.57 -130.69 -185.20
CA GLU A 72 7.30 -130.48 -183.95
C GLU A 72 7.35 -128.99 -183.58
N SER A 73 7.65 -128.12 -184.56
CA SER A 73 7.70 -126.68 -184.35
C SER A 73 6.33 -126.06 -184.03
N ILE A 74 5.24 -126.57 -184.60
CA ILE A 74 3.88 -126.14 -184.24
C ILE A 74 3.55 -126.57 -182.81
N GLN A 75 3.92 -127.79 -182.42
CA GLN A 75 3.67 -128.33 -181.08
C GLN A 75 4.38 -127.51 -180.00
N ASP A 76 5.65 -127.18 -180.21
CA ASP A 76 6.42 -126.30 -179.34
C ASP A 76 5.75 -124.93 -179.18
N LYS A 77 5.21 -124.39 -180.28
CA LYS A 77 4.52 -123.09 -180.25
C LYS A 77 3.20 -123.13 -179.47
N MET A 78 2.43 -124.21 -179.59
CA MET A 78 1.21 -124.39 -178.80
C MET A 78 1.51 -124.55 -177.30
N ILE A 79 2.58 -125.25 -176.93
CA ILE A 79 3.03 -125.37 -175.54
C ILE A 79 3.43 -124.00 -174.98
N GLU A 80 4.14 -123.21 -175.77
CA GLU A 80 4.53 -121.84 -175.41
C GLU A 80 3.30 -120.95 -175.16
N GLN A 81 2.29 -121.00 -176.03
CA GLN A 81 1.05 -120.24 -175.84
C GLN A 81 0.26 -120.66 -174.59
N ASN A 82 0.18 -121.96 -174.28
CA ASN A 82 -0.51 -122.43 -173.07
C ASN A 82 0.17 -121.90 -171.79
N LYS A 83 1.51 -121.86 -171.76
CA LYS A 83 2.26 -121.25 -170.64
C LYS A 83 1.92 -119.76 -170.48
N VAL A 84 1.70 -119.04 -171.58
CA VAL A 84 1.27 -117.62 -171.54
C VAL A 84 -0.14 -117.50 -170.98
N LEU A 85 -1.09 -118.33 -171.44
CA LEU A 85 -2.48 -118.29 -170.98
C LEU A 85 -2.60 -118.53 -169.46
N VAL A 86 -1.90 -119.54 -168.94
CA VAL A 86 -1.89 -119.85 -167.49
C VAL A 86 -1.33 -118.69 -166.67
N ARG A 87 -0.25 -118.04 -167.13
CA ARG A 87 0.28 -116.83 -166.45
C ARG A 87 -0.76 -115.72 -166.46
N THR A 88 -1.41 -115.46 -167.59
CA THR A 88 -2.44 -114.43 -167.68
C THR A 88 -3.58 -114.67 -166.68
N ILE A 89 -4.05 -115.92 -166.51
CA ILE A 89 -5.09 -116.27 -165.52
C ILE A 89 -4.61 -116.02 -164.08
N GLN A 90 -3.38 -116.42 -163.74
CA GLN A 90 -2.82 -116.17 -162.41
C GLN A 90 -2.75 -114.66 -162.10
N GLU A 91 -2.47 -113.85 -163.11
CA GLU A 91 -2.35 -112.39 -162.94
C GLU A 91 -3.71 -111.69 -162.81
N PHE A 92 -4.77 -112.22 -163.44
CA PHE A 92 -6.13 -111.76 -163.16
C PHE A 92 -6.54 -111.95 -161.69
N ASN A 93 -6.06 -113.01 -161.04
CA ASN A 93 -6.26 -113.19 -159.59
C ASN A 93 -5.48 -112.14 -158.79
N THR A 94 -4.24 -111.81 -159.20
CA THR A 94 -3.47 -110.71 -158.59
C THR A 94 -4.20 -109.37 -158.70
N ILE A 95 -4.86 -109.07 -159.83
CA ILE A 95 -5.69 -107.87 -160.00
C ILE A 95 -6.84 -107.86 -158.99
N TYR A 96 -7.57 -108.97 -158.87
CA TYR A 96 -8.70 -109.09 -157.94
C TYR A 96 -8.26 -108.90 -156.48
N ASP A 97 -7.17 -109.56 -156.07
CA ASP A 97 -6.58 -109.40 -154.74
C ASP A 97 -6.18 -107.94 -154.46
N THR A 98 -5.61 -107.26 -155.46
CA THR A 98 -5.19 -105.85 -155.33
C THR A 98 -6.38 -104.95 -155.06
N PHE A 99 -7.49 -105.14 -155.78
CA PHE A 99 -8.72 -104.36 -155.58
C PHE A 99 -9.41 -104.70 -154.25
N SER A 100 -9.38 -105.96 -153.81
CA SER A 100 -9.89 -106.35 -152.48
C SER A 100 -9.09 -105.72 -151.34
N ALA A 101 -7.76 -105.66 -151.47
CA ALA A 101 -6.90 -104.97 -150.51
C ALA A 101 -7.18 -103.46 -150.45
N LEU A 102 -7.48 -102.82 -151.58
CA LEU A 102 -7.85 -101.40 -151.65
C LEU A 102 -9.12 -101.09 -150.85
N ASP A 103 -10.17 -101.90 -151.01
CA ASP A 103 -11.45 -101.74 -150.31
C ASP A 103 -11.28 -101.93 -148.79
N LYS A 104 -10.53 -102.94 -148.36
CA LYS A 104 -10.39 -103.27 -146.93
C LYS A 104 -9.55 -102.25 -146.16
N GLU A 105 -8.44 -101.78 -146.73
CA GLU A 105 -7.46 -101.02 -145.95
C GLU A 105 -7.61 -99.51 -146.10
N TYR A 106 -7.76 -99.02 -147.34
CA TYR A 106 -7.83 -97.58 -147.61
C TYR A 106 -9.20 -96.98 -147.26
N ILE A 107 -10.31 -97.63 -147.64
CA ILE A 107 -11.65 -97.12 -147.30
C ILE A 107 -11.87 -97.13 -145.79
N GLN A 108 -11.39 -98.17 -145.10
CA GLN A 108 -11.47 -98.25 -143.65
C GLN A 108 -10.60 -97.18 -142.95
N GLY A 109 -9.42 -96.85 -143.51
CA GLY A 109 -8.60 -95.74 -143.04
C GLY A 109 -9.26 -94.36 -143.18
N ILE A 110 -9.95 -94.13 -144.31
CA ILE A 110 -10.74 -92.91 -144.53
C ILE A 110 -11.87 -92.81 -143.51
N LEU A 111 -12.58 -93.91 -143.26
CA LEU A 111 -13.73 -93.96 -142.34
C LEU A 111 -13.33 -93.70 -140.88
N VAL A 112 -12.18 -94.23 -140.45
CA VAL A 112 -11.60 -93.94 -139.12
C VAL A 112 -11.22 -92.48 -139.00
N SER A 113 -10.61 -91.89 -140.04
CA SER A 113 -10.19 -90.49 -140.03
C SER A 113 -11.37 -89.53 -139.99
N LEU A 114 -12.46 -89.84 -140.71
CA LEU A 114 -13.69 -89.05 -140.70
C LEU A 114 -14.36 -89.08 -139.32
N LYS A 115 -14.42 -90.26 -138.68
CA LYS A 115 -15.00 -90.42 -137.34
C LYS A 115 -14.20 -89.67 -136.27
N ALA A 116 -12.86 -89.67 -136.39
CA ALA A 116 -11.99 -88.88 -135.53
C ALA A 116 -12.21 -87.36 -135.72
N ALA A 117 -12.40 -86.89 -136.96
CA ALA A 117 -12.72 -85.50 -137.24
C ALA A 117 -14.09 -85.08 -136.69
N GLU A 118 -15.09 -85.96 -136.78
CA GLU A 118 -16.43 -85.74 -136.23
C GLU A 118 -16.41 -85.65 -134.70
N GLU A 119 -15.67 -86.55 -134.03
CA GLU A 119 -15.46 -86.47 -132.58
C GLU A 119 -14.69 -85.22 -132.15
N ALA A 120 -13.70 -84.79 -132.93
CA ALA A 120 -12.98 -83.54 -132.67
C ALA A 120 -13.91 -82.33 -132.80
N ASN A 121 -14.78 -82.31 -133.81
CA ASN A 121 -15.75 -81.24 -134.02
C ASN A 121 -16.81 -81.19 -132.89
N ALA A 122 -17.33 -82.34 -132.46
CA ALA A 122 -18.26 -82.42 -131.34
C ALA A 122 -17.64 -81.94 -130.02
N LYS A 123 -16.36 -82.23 -129.78
CA LYS A 123 -15.61 -81.70 -128.62
C LYS A 123 -15.40 -80.19 -128.72
N ALA A 124 -15.13 -79.65 -129.92
CA ALA A 124 -15.00 -78.21 -130.12
C ALA A 124 -16.32 -77.47 -129.84
N LEU A 125 -17.47 -77.99 -130.30
CA LEU A 125 -18.79 -77.43 -130.03
C LEU A 125 -19.13 -77.42 -128.53
N LYS A 126 -18.88 -78.53 -127.82
CA LYS A 126 -19.00 -78.56 -126.35
C LYS A 126 -18.07 -77.57 -125.64
N GLY A 127 -16.88 -77.34 -126.19
CA GLY A 127 -15.94 -76.34 -125.69
C GLY A 127 -16.49 -74.91 -125.78
N ILE A 128 -17.27 -74.60 -126.83
CA ILE A 128 -17.88 -73.28 -127.05
C ILE A 128 -19.03 -73.04 -126.05
N GLU A 129 -19.89 -74.03 -125.81
CA GLU A 129 -20.96 -73.92 -124.79
C GLU A 129 -20.40 -73.63 -123.38
N GLY A 130 -19.25 -74.25 -123.03
CA GLY A 130 -18.58 -73.99 -121.75
C GLY A 130 -18.05 -72.55 -121.62
N VAL A 131 -17.71 -71.88 -122.71
CA VAL A 131 -17.26 -70.47 -122.70
C VAL A 131 -18.43 -69.52 -122.46
N GLU A 132 -19.61 -69.80 -123.01
CA GLU A 132 -20.80 -68.97 -122.84
C GLU A 132 -21.31 -68.99 -121.39
N VAL A 133 -21.33 -70.16 -120.75
CA VAL A 133 -21.67 -70.31 -119.32
C VAL A 133 -20.71 -69.51 -118.45
N ASN A 134 -19.40 -69.64 -118.68
CA ASN A 134 -18.38 -68.91 -117.91
C ASN A 134 -18.51 -67.38 -118.06
N GLN A 135 -18.88 -66.87 -119.24
CA GLN A 135 -19.13 -65.43 -119.42
C GLN A 135 -20.34 -64.94 -118.63
N ASN A 136 -21.39 -65.75 -118.51
CA ASN A 136 -22.57 -65.40 -117.72
C ASN A 136 -22.24 -65.35 -116.22
N ASP A 137 -21.49 -66.34 -115.72
CA ASP A 137 -21.04 -66.38 -114.32
C ASP A 137 -20.15 -65.17 -113.97
N ILE A 138 -19.23 -64.78 -114.88
CA ILE A 138 -18.40 -63.58 -114.71
C ILE A 138 -19.26 -62.31 -114.65
N LYS A 139 -20.26 -62.17 -115.52
CA LYS A 139 -21.18 -61.02 -115.49
C LYS A 139 -21.99 -60.97 -114.19
N GLN A 140 -22.45 -62.12 -113.70
CA GLN A 140 -23.15 -62.20 -112.42
C GLN A 140 -22.24 -61.80 -111.25
N MET A 141 -21.00 -62.27 -111.24
CA MET A 141 -20.00 -61.93 -110.22
C MET A 141 -19.67 -60.43 -110.24
N ILE A 142 -19.48 -59.83 -111.41
CA ILE A 142 -19.25 -58.38 -111.56
C ILE A 142 -20.44 -57.58 -111.01
N ASN A 143 -21.67 -58.00 -111.30
CA ASN A 143 -22.87 -57.35 -110.77
C ASN A 143 -22.99 -57.48 -109.26
N GLN A 144 -22.59 -58.63 -108.68
CA GLN A 144 -22.54 -58.81 -107.23
C GLN A 144 -21.47 -57.90 -106.59
N GLN A 145 -20.27 -57.85 -107.15
CA GLN A 145 -19.20 -56.96 -106.67
C GLN A 145 -19.61 -55.48 -106.74
N LYS A 146 -20.31 -55.08 -107.80
CA LYS A 146 -20.86 -53.71 -107.93
C LYS A 146 -21.83 -53.37 -106.80
N LYS A 147 -22.73 -54.29 -106.42
CA LYS A 147 -23.65 -54.10 -105.29
C LYS A 147 -22.90 -53.94 -103.96
N VAL A 148 -21.86 -54.74 -103.72
CA VAL A 148 -21.03 -54.64 -102.51
C VAL A 148 -20.35 -53.27 -102.43
N ILE A 149 -19.76 -52.80 -103.54
CA ILE A 149 -19.11 -51.48 -103.61
C ILE A 149 -20.11 -50.36 -103.30
N GLN A 150 -21.35 -50.44 -103.81
CA GLN A 150 -22.40 -49.45 -103.51
C GLN A 150 -22.78 -49.42 -102.02
N VAL A 151 -22.84 -50.58 -101.37
CA VAL A 151 -23.09 -50.65 -99.91
C VAL A 151 -21.93 -50.03 -99.13
N LEU A 152 -20.69 -50.33 -99.51
CA LEU A 152 -19.49 -49.76 -98.86
C LEU A 152 -19.41 -48.24 -99.05
N GLN A 153 -19.74 -47.73 -100.24
CA GLN A 153 -19.84 -46.29 -100.50
C GLN A 153 -20.92 -45.65 -99.60
N SER A 154 -22.10 -46.25 -99.51
CA SER A 154 -23.18 -45.76 -98.64
C SER A 154 -22.79 -45.76 -97.17
N PHE A 155 -22.03 -46.77 -96.72
CA PHE A 155 -21.52 -46.85 -95.35
C PHE A 155 -20.46 -45.79 -95.08
N LYS A 156 -19.51 -45.59 -96.01
CA LYS A 156 -18.52 -44.51 -95.96
C LYS A 156 -19.19 -43.15 -95.87
N GLU A 157 -20.15 -42.85 -96.74
CA GLU A 157 -20.87 -41.57 -96.68
C GLU A 157 -21.65 -41.40 -95.37
N LYS A 158 -22.24 -42.48 -94.83
CA LYS A 158 -22.88 -42.42 -93.51
C LYS A 158 -21.89 -42.10 -92.41
N MET A 159 -20.68 -42.70 -92.44
CA MET A 159 -19.61 -42.39 -91.48
C MET A 159 -19.06 -40.97 -91.65
N GLU A 160 -18.87 -40.50 -92.88
CA GLU A 160 -18.40 -39.15 -93.17
C GLU A 160 -19.44 -38.08 -92.79
N ARG A 161 -20.74 -38.42 -92.79
CA ARG A 161 -21.82 -37.58 -92.23
C ARG A 161 -21.90 -37.62 -90.70
N ILE A 162 -21.12 -38.45 -90.01
CA ILE A 162 -20.97 -38.34 -88.56
C ILE A 162 -20.05 -37.15 -88.30
N GLU A 163 -20.63 -35.96 -88.37
CA GLU A 163 -19.98 -34.65 -88.30
C GLU A 163 -19.38 -34.34 -86.91
N HIS A 164 -19.69 -35.19 -85.92
CA HIS A 164 -19.48 -34.95 -84.49
C HIS A 164 -18.44 -35.86 -83.82
N LEU A 165 -17.60 -36.58 -84.56
CA LEU A 165 -16.52 -37.37 -83.94
C LEU A 165 -15.52 -36.49 -83.18
N THR A 166 -15.26 -35.28 -83.68
CA THR A 166 -14.48 -34.25 -82.99
C THR A 166 -15.15 -33.72 -81.71
N ASP A 167 -16.46 -33.87 -81.58
CA ASP A 167 -17.19 -33.44 -80.38
C ASP A 167 -16.90 -34.37 -79.20
N VAL A 168 -16.54 -35.65 -79.45
CA VAL A 168 -16.12 -36.59 -78.41
C VAL A 168 -14.81 -36.12 -77.76
N ASP A 169 -13.84 -35.69 -78.57
CA ASP A 169 -12.58 -35.12 -78.08
C ASP A 169 -12.81 -33.80 -77.32
N ALA A 170 -13.73 -32.96 -77.82
CA ALA A 170 -14.12 -31.73 -77.14
C ALA A 170 -14.77 -32.01 -75.78
N ILE A 171 -15.67 -33.01 -75.69
CA ILE A 171 -16.30 -33.45 -74.44
C ILE A 171 -15.25 -33.96 -73.46
N PHE A 172 -14.25 -34.72 -73.92
CA PHE A 172 -13.19 -35.25 -73.06
C PHE A 172 -12.29 -34.13 -72.49
N ASN A 173 -11.95 -33.13 -73.31
CA ASN A 173 -11.22 -31.96 -72.86
C ASN A 173 -12.01 -31.14 -71.83
N ILE A 174 -13.32 -30.95 -72.07
CA ILE A 174 -14.23 -30.31 -71.12
C ILE A 174 -14.27 -31.10 -69.81
N TYR A 175 -14.44 -32.43 -69.88
CA TYR A 175 -14.45 -33.30 -68.70
C TYR A 175 -13.15 -33.19 -67.89
N SER A 176 -11.99 -33.22 -68.55
CA SER A 176 -10.69 -33.10 -67.90
C SER A 176 -10.53 -31.75 -67.19
N THR A 177 -10.92 -30.67 -67.87
CA THR A 177 -10.94 -29.32 -67.28
C THR A 177 -11.89 -29.25 -66.09
N MET A 178 -13.06 -29.88 -66.20
CA MET A 178 -14.04 -29.91 -65.12
C MET A 178 -13.52 -30.69 -63.91
N GLN A 179 -12.82 -31.80 -64.13
CA GLN A 179 -12.19 -32.59 -63.07
C GLN A 179 -11.11 -31.79 -62.32
N GLU A 180 -10.25 -31.05 -63.02
CA GLU A 180 -9.25 -30.17 -62.41
C GLU A 180 -9.92 -29.07 -61.57
N ASN A 181 -10.97 -28.45 -62.11
CA ASN A 181 -11.74 -27.43 -61.41
C ASN A 181 -12.41 -27.99 -60.14
N VAL A 182 -13.00 -29.18 -60.20
CA VAL A 182 -13.59 -29.86 -59.04
C VAL A 182 -12.53 -30.11 -57.97
N THR A 183 -11.36 -30.64 -58.36
CA THR A 183 -10.25 -30.89 -57.42
C THR A 183 -9.76 -29.59 -56.77
N SER A 184 -9.68 -28.49 -57.53
CA SER A 184 -9.34 -27.16 -56.99
C SER A 184 -10.40 -26.64 -56.01
N ILE A 185 -11.68 -26.88 -56.31
CA ILE A 185 -12.80 -26.50 -55.43
C ILE A 185 -12.75 -27.31 -54.14
N GLU A 186 -12.51 -28.63 -54.20
CA GLU A 186 -12.37 -29.49 -53.02
C GLU A 186 -11.26 -29.00 -52.09
N ALA A 187 -10.08 -28.69 -52.63
CA ALA A 187 -8.98 -28.13 -51.83
C ALA A 187 -9.33 -26.78 -51.18
N LYS A 188 -10.08 -25.93 -51.88
CA LYS A 188 -10.56 -24.65 -51.32
C LYS A 188 -11.60 -24.86 -50.22
N ILE A 189 -12.50 -25.83 -50.38
CA ILE A 189 -13.50 -26.20 -49.35
C ILE A 189 -12.78 -26.69 -48.10
N GLU A 190 -11.79 -27.56 -48.24
CA GLU A 190 -11.03 -28.10 -47.10
C GLU A 190 -10.28 -27.00 -46.34
N ALA A 191 -9.68 -26.03 -47.06
CA ALA A 191 -9.06 -24.85 -46.45
C ALA A 191 -10.08 -23.93 -45.74
N GLN A 192 -11.29 -23.79 -46.30
CA GLN A 192 -12.38 -23.06 -45.66
C GLN A 192 -12.87 -23.76 -44.40
N ASP A 193 -13.04 -25.08 -44.42
CA ASP A 193 -13.42 -25.87 -43.24
C ASP A 193 -12.41 -25.70 -42.10
N GLN A 194 -11.10 -25.71 -42.42
CA GLN A 194 -10.08 -25.44 -41.42
C GLN A 194 -10.20 -24.03 -40.83
N THR A 195 -10.43 -23.03 -41.68
CA THR A 195 -10.64 -21.64 -41.24
C THR A 195 -11.88 -21.51 -40.33
N VAL A 196 -12.97 -22.19 -40.66
CA VAL A 196 -14.20 -22.22 -39.85
C VAL A 196 -13.95 -22.89 -38.50
N ASN A 197 -13.16 -23.96 -38.45
CA ASN A 197 -12.78 -24.61 -37.20
C ASN A 197 -11.95 -23.68 -36.31
N ASP A 198 -10.97 -22.98 -36.88
CA ASP A 198 -10.14 -22.02 -36.14
C ASP A 198 -11.00 -20.86 -35.57
N LEU A 199 -11.90 -20.30 -36.39
CA LEU A 199 -12.87 -19.29 -35.95
C LEU A 199 -13.80 -19.80 -34.85
N THR A 200 -14.18 -21.08 -34.90
CA THR A 200 -15.01 -21.72 -33.87
C THR A 200 -14.26 -21.80 -32.54
N VAL A 201 -12.97 -22.14 -32.55
CA VAL A 201 -12.12 -22.18 -31.35
C VAL A 201 -11.94 -20.78 -30.77
N GLU A 202 -11.68 -19.78 -31.62
CA GLU A 202 -11.55 -18.39 -31.20
C GLU A 202 -12.86 -17.87 -30.58
N THR A 203 -14.00 -18.18 -31.21
CA THR A 203 -15.34 -17.81 -30.70
C THR A 203 -15.61 -18.43 -29.32
N LYS A 204 -15.23 -19.69 -29.10
CA LYS A 204 -15.34 -20.32 -27.76
C LYS A 204 -14.47 -19.60 -26.72
N SER A 205 -13.26 -19.22 -27.11
CA SER A 205 -12.34 -18.48 -26.24
C SER A 205 -12.89 -17.08 -25.89
N LEU A 206 -13.48 -16.39 -26.86
CA LEU A 206 -14.17 -15.12 -26.65
C LEU A 206 -15.38 -15.26 -25.71
N LEU A 207 -16.17 -16.33 -25.86
CA LEU A 207 -17.29 -16.63 -24.95
C LEU A 207 -16.82 -16.87 -23.51
N THR A 208 -15.70 -17.57 -23.31
CA THR A 208 -15.13 -17.75 -21.97
C THR A 208 -14.67 -16.42 -21.37
N LEU A 209 -13.97 -15.59 -22.16
CA LEU A 209 -13.51 -14.28 -21.71
C LEU A 209 -14.69 -13.35 -21.38
N GLN A 210 -15.78 -13.43 -22.15
CA GLN A 210 -17.02 -12.70 -21.86
C GLN A 210 -17.63 -13.11 -20.52
N SER A 211 -17.66 -14.41 -20.23
CA SER A 211 -18.15 -14.92 -18.94
C SER A 211 -17.30 -14.41 -17.77
N ASP A 212 -15.98 -14.49 -17.89
CA ASP A 212 -15.05 -14.00 -16.86
C ASP A 212 -15.19 -12.49 -16.63
N PHE A 213 -15.38 -11.72 -17.71
CA PHE A 213 -15.63 -10.28 -17.62
C PHE A 213 -16.95 -9.99 -16.88
N GLN A 214 -18.00 -10.75 -17.17
CA GLN A 214 -19.30 -10.62 -16.50
C GLN A 214 -19.19 -10.90 -15.00
N ASP A 215 -18.41 -11.91 -14.60
CA ASP A 215 -18.16 -12.22 -13.20
C ASP A 215 -17.38 -11.13 -12.48
N HIS A 216 -16.33 -10.58 -13.10
CA HIS A 216 -15.61 -9.43 -12.56
C HIS A 216 -16.51 -8.21 -12.38
N LEU A 217 -17.40 -7.92 -13.35
CA LEU A 217 -18.39 -6.84 -13.22
C LEU A 217 -19.34 -7.07 -12.03
N ASN A 218 -19.81 -8.30 -11.85
CA ASN A 218 -20.68 -8.65 -10.72
C ASN A 218 -19.95 -8.50 -9.37
N GLN A 219 -18.69 -8.93 -9.30
CA GLN A 219 -17.85 -8.75 -8.10
C GLN A 219 -17.61 -7.27 -7.79
N LEU A 220 -17.30 -6.47 -8.81
CA LEU A 220 -17.11 -5.02 -8.68
C LEU A 220 -18.37 -4.36 -8.11
N LYS A 221 -19.54 -4.68 -8.68
CA LYS A 221 -20.84 -4.15 -8.22
C LYS A 221 -21.11 -4.52 -6.76
N LYS A 222 -20.83 -5.76 -6.36
CA LYS A 222 -20.98 -6.22 -4.97
C LYS A 222 -20.04 -5.48 -4.01
N SER A 223 -18.79 -5.27 -4.42
CA SER A 223 -17.79 -4.54 -3.64
C SER A 223 -18.19 -3.07 -3.45
N GLN A 224 -18.59 -2.40 -4.53
CA GLN A 224 -19.06 -1.01 -4.48
C GLN A 224 -20.30 -0.84 -3.59
N LEU A 225 -21.27 -1.76 -3.69
CA LEU A 225 -22.45 -1.72 -2.83
C LEU A 225 -22.08 -1.84 -1.34
N LYS A 226 -21.15 -2.74 -1.00
CA LYS A 226 -20.67 -2.91 0.38
C LYS A 226 -19.95 -1.66 0.89
N GLN A 227 -19.11 -1.03 0.05
CA GLN A 227 -18.44 0.22 0.39
C GLN A 227 -19.46 1.34 0.63
N PHE A 228 -20.44 1.51 -0.26
CA PHE A 228 -21.50 2.51 -0.11
C PHE A 228 -22.31 2.32 1.17
N GLN A 229 -22.67 1.07 1.50
CA GLN A 229 -23.36 0.73 2.75
C GLN A 229 -22.52 1.11 3.99
N THR A 230 -21.21 0.83 3.96
CA THR A 230 -20.29 1.18 5.05
C THR A 230 -20.21 2.69 5.24
N VAL A 231 -20.09 3.45 4.15
CA VAL A 231 -20.07 4.92 4.19
C VAL A 231 -21.38 5.46 4.75
N ASN A 232 -22.53 4.95 4.31
CA ASN A 232 -23.83 5.38 4.84
C ASN A 232 -23.97 5.12 6.34
N GLN A 233 -23.50 3.98 6.84
CA GLN A 233 -23.49 3.69 8.28
C GLN A 233 -22.62 4.68 9.05
N LEU A 234 -21.43 4.99 8.54
CA LEU A 234 -20.54 5.98 9.15
C LEU A 234 -21.18 7.38 9.19
N VAL A 235 -21.77 7.81 8.08
CA VAL A 235 -22.49 9.09 7.98
C VAL A 235 -23.66 9.14 8.97
N SER A 236 -24.45 8.07 9.08
CA SER A 236 -25.54 7.99 10.05
C SER A 236 -25.05 8.10 11.50
N HIS A 237 -23.97 7.40 11.83
CA HIS A 237 -23.35 7.48 13.16
C HIS A 237 -22.81 8.90 13.45
N GLN A 238 -22.14 9.52 12.48
CA GLN A 238 -21.67 10.90 12.61
C GLN A 238 -22.83 11.87 12.81
N ASN A 239 -23.94 11.70 12.07
CA ASN A 239 -25.12 12.55 12.21
C ASN A 239 -25.72 12.46 13.62
N ASN A 240 -25.79 11.25 14.19
CA ASN A 240 -26.23 11.06 15.58
C ASN A 240 -25.31 11.76 16.59
N ASN A 241 -23.99 11.73 16.36
CA ASN A 241 -23.03 12.43 17.21
C ASN A 241 -23.17 13.95 17.10
N ILE A 242 -23.39 14.48 15.89
CA ILE A 242 -23.67 15.90 15.66
C ILE A 242 -24.91 16.32 16.45
N SER A 243 -26.02 15.58 16.38
CA SER A 243 -27.22 15.91 17.15
C SER A 243 -26.99 15.91 18.67
N LYS A 244 -26.14 15.01 19.20
CA LYS A 244 -25.76 15.04 20.62
C LYS A 244 -24.98 16.31 20.97
N ILE A 245 -24.04 16.72 20.11
CA ILE A 245 -23.26 17.96 20.28
C ILE A 245 -24.19 19.19 20.23
N GLU A 246 -25.13 19.22 19.29
CA GLU A 246 -26.12 20.30 19.18
C GLU A 246 -26.98 20.42 20.45
N THR A 247 -27.38 19.28 21.02
CA THR A 247 -28.12 19.23 22.29
C THR A 247 -27.29 19.84 23.43
N ILE A 248 -26.05 19.35 23.62
CA ILE A 248 -25.13 19.87 24.65
C ILE A 248 -24.87 21.36 24.46
N ASN A 249 -24.70 21.81 23.22
CA ASN A 249 -24.45 23.22 22.93
C ASN A 249 -25.66 24.11 23.29
N THR A 250 -26.87 23.59 23.08
CA THR A 250 -28.11 24.28 23.47
C THR A 250 -28.26 24.37 25.00
N GLU A 251 -27.93 23.28 25.70
CA GLU A 251 -27.90 23.24 27.17
C GLU A 251 -26.87 24.24 27.72
N ASN A 252 -25.62 24.18 27.24
CA ASN A 252 -24.56 25.11 27.63
C ASN A 252 -24.94 26.58 27.37
N LYS A 253 -25.60 26.88 26.25
CA LYS A 253 -26.10 28.23 25.97
C LYS A 253 -27.07 28.70 27.05
N THR A 254 -28.00 27.84 27.45
CA THR A 254 -28.99 28.13 28.50
C THR A 254 -28.33 28.31 29.86
N ASP A 255 -27.34 27.49 30.19
CA ASP A 255 -26.57 27.60 31.42
C ASP A 255 -25.77 28.90 31.49
N ILE A 256 -25.12 29.30 30.39
CA ILE A 256 -24.41 30.58 30.28
C ILE A 256 -25.38 31.75 30.44
N GLU A 257 -26.55 31.71 29.79
CA GLU A 257 -27.57 32.75 29.96
C GLU A 257 -28.05 32.86 31.41
N THR A 258 -28.20 31.72 32.09
CA THR A 258 -28.58 31.66 33.51
C THR A 258 -27.48 32.22 34.41
N LEU A 259 -26.23 31.83 34.19
CA LEU A 259 -25.08 32.33 34.93
C LEU A 259 -24.92 33.84 34.76
N ASN A 260 -25.08 34.36 33.54
CA ASN A 260 -25.02 35.79 33.27
C ASN A 260 -26.10 36.58 34.01
N LYS A 261 -27.32 36.05 34.11
CA LYS A 261 -28.39 36.65 34.92
C LYS A 261 -28.02 36.71 36.40
N GLU A 262 -27.44 35.64 36.95
CA GLU A 262 -27.02 35.63 38.35
C GLU A 262 -25.84 36.57 38.61
N VAL A 263 -24.84 36.61 37.71
CA VAL A 263 -23.73 37.59 37.78
C VAL A 263 -24.26 39.02 37.77
N ALA A 264 -25.21 39.35 36.88
CA ALA A 264 -25.82 40.67 36.83
C ALA A 264 -26.55 41.01 38.16
N LYS A 265 -27.27 40.05 38.74
CA LYS A 265 -27.93 40.20 40.03
C LYS A 265 -26.95 40.43 41.18
N GLN A 266 -25.84 39.70 41.22
CA GLN A 266 -24.79 39.90 42.21
C GLN A 266 -24.08 41.24 42.02
N GLY A 267 -23.81 41.65 40.78
CA GLY A 267 -23.29 42.98 40.46
C GLY A 267 -24.19 44.10 41.00
N LYS A 268 -25.51 43.97 40.85
CA LYS A 268 -26.48 44.91 41.45
C LYS A 268 -26.38 44.93 42.97
N LYS A 269 -26.40 43.76 43.64
CA LYS A 269 -26.27 43.68 45.11
C LYS A 269 -24.97 44.33 45.61
N PHE A 270 -23.86 44.11 44.92
CA PHE A 270 -22.57 44.72 45.25
C PHE A 270 -22.63 46.24 45.09
N GLY A 271 -23.25 46.74 44.02
CA GLY A 271 -23.52 48.16 43.84
C GLY A 271 -24.36 48.77 44.97
N ASP A 272 -25.44 48.09 45.37
CA ASP A 272 -26.29 48.50 46.49
C ASP A 272 -25.50 48.55 47.82
N LEU A 273 -24.64 47.55 48.07
CA LEU A 273 -23.74 47.50 49.23
C LEU A 273 -22.69 48.62 49.21
N GLN A 274 -22.10 48.89 48.05
CA GLN A 274 -21.13 49.97 47.89
C GLN A 274 -21.78 51.34 48.17
N GLN A 275 -23.01 51.55 47.70
CA GLN A 275 -23.77 52.77 47.98
C GLN A 275 -24.07 52.89 49.48
N LEU A 276 -24.53 51.81 50.13
CA LEU A 276 -24.79 51.80 51.57
C LEU A 276 -23.55 52.20 52.39
N PHE A 277 -22.38 51.64 52.06
CA PHE A 277 -21.13 52.01 52.74
C PHE A 277 -20.72 53.45 52.48
N GLN A 278 -20.93 53.98 51.27
CA GLN A 278 -20.67 55.40 50.98
C GLN A 278 -21.59 56.31 51.82
N ASP A 279 -22.87 55.98 51.89
CA ASP A 279 -23.86 56.73 52.68
C ASP A 279 -23.53 56.71 54.18
N ASP A 280 -23.11 55.55 54.71
CA ASP A 280 -22.67 55.40 56.11
C ASP A 280 -21.39 56.20 56.40
N ILE A 281 -20.38 56.14 55.52
CA ILE A 281 -19.14 56.93 55.65
C ILE A 281 -19.44 58.42 55.62
N GLN A 282 -20.32 58.86 54.71
CA GLN A 282 -20.75 60.25 54.61
C GLN A 282 -21.44 60.70 55.91
N THR A 283 -22.40 59.90 56.40
CA THR A 283 -23.14 60.18 57.64
C THR A 283 -22.20 60.27 58.84
N LEU A 284 -21.22 59.36 58.94
CA LEU A 284 -20.23 59.37 60.01
C LEU A 284 -19.31 60.59 59.93
N SER A 285 -18.85 60.93 58.72
CA SER A 285 -18.02 62.12 58.48
C SER A 285 -18.73 63.39 58.93
N GLU A 286 -20.02 63.53 58.59
CA GLU A 286 -20.83 64.66 59.06
C GLU A 286 -21.00 64.69 60.58
N LYS A 287 -21.18 63.52 61.24
CA LYS A 287 -21.24 63.43 62.70
C LYS A 287 -19.92 63.85 63.34
N ILE A 288 -18.78 63.43 62.79
CA ILE A 288 -17.45 63.81 63.28
C ILE A 288 -17.27 65.32 63.18
N VAL A 289 -17.60 65.92 62.03
CA VAL A 289 -17.52 67.38 61.82
C VAL A 289 -18.40 68.14 62.83
N ARG A 290 -19.65 67.70 63.04
CA ARG A 290 -20.55 68.31 64.04
C ARG A 290 -19.98 68.20 65.45
N ASN A 291 -19.54 67.01 65.86
CA ASN A 291 -18.96 66.81 67.19
C ASN A 291 -17.69 67.64 67.40
N HIS A 292 -16.84 67.77 66.38
CA HIS A 292 -15.65 68.61 66.45
C HIS A 292 -16.03 70.07 66.67
N SER A 293 -17.00 70.59 65.91
CA SER A 293 -17.53 71.95 66.09
C SER A 293 -18.12 72.18 67.50
N GLU A 294 -18.84 71.19 68.06
CA GLU A 294 -19.36 71.28 69.43
C GLU A 294 -18.24 71.29 70.49
N ILE A 295 -17.21 70.47 70.30
CA ILE A 295 -16.03 70.43 71.18
C ILE A 295 -15.29 71.77 71.13
N ASP A 296 -15.04 72.30 69.92
CA ASP A 296 -14.39 73.59 69.74
C ASP A 296 -15.17 74.72 70.44
N ALA A 297 -16.50 74.75 70.26
CA ALA A 297 -17.34 75.73 70.94
C ALA A 297 -17.27 75.62 72.49
N LYS A 298 -17.24 74.40 73.04
CA LYS A 298 -17.06 74.18 74.48
C LYS A 298 -15.66 74.55 74.96
N LEU A 299 -14.63 74.30 74.14
CA LEU A 299 -13.25 74.66 74.44
C LEU A 299 -13.09 76.18 74.48
N ASP A 300 -13.71 76.91 73.55
CA ASP A 300 -13.74 78.38 73.53
C ASP A 300 -14.41 78.95 74.78
N LEU A 301 -15.58 78.40 75.16
CA LEU A 301 -16.27 78.78 76.40
C LEU A 301 -15.40 78.54 77.64
N THR A 302 -14.75 77.38 77.71
CA THR A 302 -13.86 77.03 78.84
C THR A 302 -12.65 77.94 78.88
N THR A 303 -12.02 78.21 77.73
CA THR A 303 -10.87 79.10 77.59
C THR A 303 -11.21 80.52 78.03
N ASN A 304 -12.38 81.02 77.62
CA ASN A 304 -12.89 82.31 78.07
C ASN A 304 -13.13 82.32 79.58
N GLY A 305 -13.72 81.27 80.14
CA GLY A 305 -13.90 81.11 81.59
C GLY A 305 -12.58 81.11 82.36
N VAL A 306 -11.56 80.39 81.88
CA VAL A 306 -10.21 80.37 82.46
C VAL A 306 -9.55 81.75 82.36
N SER A 307 -9.72 82.47 81.25
CA SER A 307 -9.20 83.84 81.09
C SER A 307 -9.82 84.82 82.08
N ILE A 308 -11.14 84.71 82.33
CA ILE A 308 -11.84 85.48 83.37
C ILE A 308 -11.29 85.12 84.76
N ASN A 309 -11.17 83.82 85.07
CA ASN A 309 -10.64 83.37 86.35
C ASN A 309 -9.19 83.86 86.57
N LYS A 310 -8.36 83.85 85.52
CA LYS A 310 -7.01 84.42 85.56
C LYS A 310 -7.03 85.90 85.93
N LYS A 311 -7.91 86.71 85.30
CA LYS A 311 -8.10 88.12 85.66
C LYS A 311 -8.55 88.28 87.12
N ASN A 312 -9.48 87.45 87.58
CA ASN A 312 -9.95 87.49 88.97
C ASN A 312 -8.83 87.15 89.98
N ILE A 313 -8.00 86.16 89.70
CA ILE A 313 -6.81 85.83 90.52
C ILE A 313 -5.82 87.00 90.53
N GLU A 314 -5.61 87.66 89.39
CA GLU A 314 -4.72 88.84 89.31
C GLU A 314 -5.24 90.00 90.16
N ILE A 315 -6.55 90.24 90.18
CA ILE A 315 -7.20 91.21 91.08
C ILE A 315 -7.03 90.80 92.55
N LEU A 316 -7.27 89.53 92.87
CA LEU A 316 -7.13 89.01 94.23
C LEU A 316 -5.69 89.17 94.74
N ASN A 317 -4.70 88.87 93.90
CA ASN A 317 -3.28 89.06 94.22
C ASN A 317 -2.94 90.54 94.47
N LYS A 318 -3.50 91.47 93.69
CA LYS A 318 -3.35 92.91 93.95
C LYS A 318 -3.92 93.31 95.31
N GLU A 319 -5.07 92.76 95.71
CA GLU A 319 -5.64 93.04 97.04
C GLU A 319 -4.83 92.40 98.17
N VAL A 320 -4.33 91.18 97.99
CA VAL A 320 -3.43 90.52 98.96
C VAL A 320 -2.15 91.33 99.15
N ALA A 321 -1.54 91.82 98.07
CA ALA A 321 -0.37 92.71 98.14
C ALA A 321 -0.68 93.99 98.93
N ARG A 322 -1.85 94.61 98.69
CA ARG A 322 -2.31 95.81 99.41
C ARG A 322 -2.55 95.55 100.90
N GLN A 323 -3.04 94.37 101.27
CA GLN A 323 -3.16 93.96 102.67
C GLN A 323 -1.79 93.69 103.30
N GLY A 324 -0.84 93.16 102.53
CA GLY A 324 0.56 93.02 102.94
C GLY A 324 1.21 94.37 103.28
N GLU A 325 0.99 95.40 102.45
CA GLU A 325 1.43 96.78 102.74
C GLU A 325 0.82 97.31 104.04
N LYS A 326 -0.51 97.19 104.22
CA LYS A 326 -1.18 97.60 105.46
C LYS A 326 -0.65 96.90 106.71
N PHE A 327 -0.33 95.61 106.60
CA PHE A 327 0.26 94.86 107.72
C PHE A 327 1.68 95.35 108.03
N GLY A 328 2.46 95.68 106.99
CA GLY A 328 3.75 96.35 107.12
C GLY A 328 3.66 97.69 107.85
N ASP A 329 2.69 98.54 107.48
CA ASP A 329 2.43 99.81 108.14
C ASP A 329 2.06 99.63 109.62
N LEU A 330 1.22 98.63 109.93
CA LEU A 330 0.86 98.29 111.31
C LEU A 330 2.06 97.81 112.13
N GLN A 331 2.95 97.02 111.51
CA GLN A 331 4.17 96.52 112.14
C GLN A 331 5.15 97.66 112.44
N GLN A 332 5.25 98.64 111.54
CA GLN A 332 6.05 99.86 111.74
C GLN A 332 5.48 100.71 112.89
N LEU A 333 4.16 100.89 112.94
CA LEU A 333 3.51 101.62 114.04
C LEU A 333 3.78 100.98 115.41
N PHE A 334 3.69 99.65 115.50
CA PHE A 334 4.02 98.92 116.74
C PHE A 334 5.50 99.04 117.14
N GLN A 335 6.42 99.10 116.17
CA GLN A 335 7.84 99.34 116.44
C GLN A 335 8.08 100.75 117.01
N ASP A 336 7.44 101.77 116.43
CA ASP A 336 7.56 103.16 116.88
C ASP A 336 7.00 103.35 118.31
N ASP A 337 5.89 102.68 118.64
CA ASP A 337 5.31 102.69 119.99
C ASP A 337 6.24 102.01 121.02
N ILE A 338 6.85 100.87 120.69
CA ILE A 338 7.81 100.18 121.57
C ILE A 338 9.06 101.07 121.81
N GLN A 339 9.57 101.71 120.76
CA GLN A 339 10.71 102.62 120.84
C GLN A 339 10.40 103.80 121.79
N THR A 340 9.23 104.43 121.63
CA THR A 340 8.78 105.56 122.45
C THR A 340 8.62 105.17 123.93
N PHE A 341 8.13 103.95 124.20
CA PHE A 341 7.99 103.43 125.55
C PHE A 341 9.34 103.15 126.22
N SER A 342 10.29 102.61 125.45
CA SER A 342 11.68 102.36 125.89
C SER A 342 12.38 103.65 126.33
N GLU A 343 12.25 104.73 125.55
CA GLU A 343 12.82 106.04 125.88
C GLU A 343 12.22 106.65 127.17
N LYS A 344 10.91 106.49 127.39
CA LYS A 344 10.27 106.93 128.64
C LYS A 344 10.78 106.17 129.86
N ILE A 345 10.96 104.85 129.77
CA ILE A 345 11.52 104.03 130.86
C ILE A 345 12.95 104.46 131.18
N PHE A 346 13.79 104.68 130.16
CA PHE A 346 15.18 105.11 130.36
C PHE A 346 15.27 106.46 131.09
N ARG A 347 14.37 107.40 130.75
CA ARG A 347 14.32 108.73 131.37
C ARG A 347 13.90 108.67 132.85
N ILE A 348 12.93 107.82 133.20
CA ILE A 348 12.50 107.60 134.58
C ILE A 348 13.62 106.94 135.41
N HIS A 349 14.34 105.97 134.84
CA HIS A 349 15.45 105.29 135.51
C HIS A 349 16.57 106.28 135.89
N SER A 350 16.93 107.18 134.97
CA SER A 350 17.96 108.20 135.20
C SER A 350 17.56 109.23 136.26
N GLU A 351 16.29 109.60 136.39
CA GLU A 351 15.80 110.51 137.45
C GLU A 351 15.80 109.85 138.84
N ILE A 352 15.57 108.53 138.92
CA ILE A 352 15.61 107.78 140.18
C ILE A 352 17.06 107.66 140.68
N ASP A 353 18.01 107.33 139.80
CA ASP A 353 19.43 107.22 140.16
C ASP A 353 19.99 108.55 140.69
N ALA A 354 19.67 109.67 140.04
CA ALA A 354 20.13 110.99 140.48
C ALA A 354 19.60 111.39 141.88
N LYS A 355 18.38 110.98 142.24
CA LYS A 355 17.81 111.21 143.59
C LYS A 355 18.38 110.26 144.65
N LEU A 356 18.74 109.03 144.27
CA LEU A 356 19.33 108.04 145.15
C LEU A 356 20.76 108.44 145.55
N ASP A 357 21.56 108.97 144.61
CA ASP A 357 22.91 109.48 144.87
C ASP A 357 22.93 110.70 145.80
N LEU A 358 21.97 111.61 145.65
CA LEU A 358 21.82 112.77 146.54
C LEU A 358 21.48 112.35 147.98
N THR A 359 20.66 111.32 148.15
CA THR A 359 20.25 110.82 149.46
C THR A 359 21.39 110.06 150.16
N THR A 360 22.12 109.25 149.40
CA THR A 360 23.25 108.45 149.90
C THR A 360 24.41 109.34 150.38
N ASN A 361 24.73 110.40 149.65
CA ASN A 361 25.80 111.34 150.04
C ASN A 361 25.45 112.14 151.32
N LYS A 362 24.17 112.42 151.56
CA LYS A 362 23.73 113.15 152.76
C LYS A 362 23.77 112.27 154.02
N VAL A 363 23.48 110.97 153.89
CA VAL A 363 23.57 109.99 154.98
C VAL A 363 25.03 109.70 155.37
N SER A 364 25.93 109.57 154.38
CA SER A 364 27.38 109.37 154.65
C SER A 364 28.00 110.51 155.46
N LYS A 365 27.59 111.76 155.20
CA LYS A 365 28.13 112.91 155.94
C LYS A 365 27.72 112.92 157.42
N ASN A 366 26.44 112.64 157.70
CA ASN A 366 25.92 112.58 159.07
C ASN A 366 26.54 111.43 159.90
N LYS A 367 26.90 110.32 159.25
CA LYS A 367 27.58 109.20 159.91
C LYS A 367 28.97 109.60 160.43
N THR A 368 29.75 110.31 159.61
CA THR A 368 31.11 110.76 159.97
C THR A 368 31.10 111.74 161.15
N ASP A 369 30.12 112.65 161.21
CA ASP A 369 30.02 113.63 162.30
C ASP A 369 29.67 112.98 163.64
N LEU A 370 28.88 111.90 163.63
CA LEU A 370 28.51 111.14 164.84
C LEU A 370 29.67 110.29 165.38
N GLU A 371 30.45 109.67 164.48
CA GLU A 371 31.62 108.84 164.85
C GLU A 371 32.73 109.66 165.54
N ASN A 372 32.90 110.93 165.17
CA ASN A 372 33.89 111.81 165.79
C ASN A 372 33.49 112.26 167.22
N ALA A 373 32.20 112.51 167.46
CA ALA A 373 31.71 112.90 168.78
C ALA A 373 31.81 111.76 169.82
N ILE A 374 31.61 110.51 169.40
CA ILE A 374 31.74 109.33 170.26
C ILE A 374 33.20 109.09 170.67
N LYS A 375 34.15 109.43 169.79
CA LYS A 375 35.59 109.26 170.05
C LYS A 375 36.13 110.20 171.13
N GLU A 376 35.70 111.46 171.16
CA GLU A 376 36.15 112.42 172.19
C GLU A 376 35.59 112.11 173.58
N LEU A 377 34.35 111.62 173.65
CA LEU A 377 33.69 111.26 174.92
C LEU A 377 34.39 110.08 175.63
N ASN A 378 34.92 109.14 174.85
CA ASN A 378 35.59 107.95 175.39
C ASN A 378 36.96 108.29 176.00
N ILE A 379 37.69 109.25 175.42
CA ILE A 379 39.01 109.70 175.91
C ILE A 379 38.88 110.41 177.28
N GLY A 380 37.78 111.13 177.51
CA GLY A 380 37.53 111.81 178.80
C GLY A 380 37.22 110.87 179.97
N ILE A 381 36.59 109.72 179.70
CA ILE A 381 36.17 108.77 180.74
C ILE A 381 37.37 107.95 181.27
N GLU A 382 38.29 107.54 180.39
CA GLU A 382 39.48 106.76 180.78
C GLU A 382 40.43 107.51 181.71
N GLN A 383 40.67 108.81 181.45
CA GLN A 383 41.57 109.62 182.27
C GLN A 383 41.05 109.86 183.69
N GLN A 384 39.74 109.76 183.91
CA GLN A 384 39.12 109.99 185.21
C GLN A 384 39.11 108.73 186.08
N ALA A 385 39.04 107.54 185.46
CA ALA A 385 39.16 106.26 186.15
C ALA A 385 40.59 106.04 186.71
N GLU A 386 41.61 106.46 185.98
CA GLU A 386 43.01 106.25 186.36
C GLU A 386 43.44 107.11 187.57
N LYS A 387 42.93 108.34 187.65
CA LYS A 387 43.19 109.25 188.79
C LYS A 387 42.57 108.81 190.11
N VAL A 388 41.41 108.15 190.07
CA VAL A 388 40.74 107.66 191.28
C VAL A 388 41.44 106.43 191.84
N SER A 389 42.01 105.59 190.96
CA SER A 389 42.74 104.38 191.35
C SER A 389 44.03 104.71 192.12
N SER A 390 44.81 105.69 191.64
CA SER A 390 46.09 106.06 192.31
C SER A 390 45.90 106.76 193.66
N TYR A 391 44.78 107.44 193.88
CA TYR A 391 44.45 108.04 195.17
C TYR A 391 44.15 106.98 196.24
N PHE A 392 43.40 105.93 195.86
CA PHE A 392 43.05 104.83 196.76
C PHE A 392 44.25 103.97 197.17
N GLU A 393 45.19 103.71 196.26
CA GLU A 393 46.40 102.96 196.61
C GLU A 393 47.27 103.68 197.65
N SER A 394 47.35 105.01 197.62
CA SER A 394 48.21 105.77 198.55
C SER A 394 47.66 105.80 199.99
N GLU A 395 46.34 105.85 200.17
CA GLU A 395 45.68 105.80 201.48
C GLU A 395 45.71 104.39 202.09
N LEU A 396 45.64 103.36 201.25
CA LEU A 396 45.73 101.97 201.70
C LEU A 396 47.14 101.62 202.22
N LEU A 397 48.17 102.26 201.68
CA LEU A 397 49.55 102.14 202.15
C LEU A 397 49.75 102.80 203.53
N LYS A 398 49.14 103.97 203.76
CA LYS A 398 49.14 104.63 205.09
C LYS A 398 48.43 103.79 206.16
N ALA A 399 47.30 103.17 205.84
CA ALA A 399 46.58 102.31 206.76
C ALA A 399 47.37 101.04 207.12
N LYS A 400 48.18 100.52 206.19
CA LYS A 400 49.00 99.31 206.40
C LYS A 400 50.17 99.55 207.36
N ASP A 401 50.78 100.73 207.32
CA ASP A 401 51.89 101.08 208.21
C ASP A 401 51.42 101.32 209.66
N GLU A 402 50.23 101.91 209.85
CA GLU A 402 49.60 102.06 211.17
C GLU A 402 49.19 100.70 211.78
N ILE A 403 48.67 99.77 210.97
CA ILE A 403 48.30 98.41 211.40
C ILE A 403 49.54 97.58 211.81
N THR A 404 50.69 97.80 211.17
CA THR A 404 51.92 97.03 211.44
C THR A 404 52.59 97.40 212.77
N ALA A 405 52.53 98.65 213.23
CA ALA A 405 53.17 99.05 214.50
C ALA A 405 52.24 98.97 215.73
N LEU A 406 50.92 99.08 215.56
CA LEU A 406 49.95 98.72 216.60
C LEU A 406 50.10 97.24 217.04
N ASN A 407 50.55 96.38 216.11
CA ASN A 407 50.87 94.98 216.38
C ASN A 407 52.12 94.83 217.28
N GLN A 408 53.11 95.71 217.13
CA GLN A 408 54.30 95.75 218.00
C GLN A 408 53.95 96.23 219.43
N LEU A 409 52.95 97.11 219.57
CA LEU A 409 52.38 97.54 220.86
C LEU A 409 51.64 96.38 221.55
N THR A 410 50.93 95.55 220.79
CA THR A 410 50.17 94.39 221.28
C THR A 410 51.08 93.29 221.82
N ILE A 411 52.24 93.05 221.18
CA ILE A 411 53.20 92.02 221.63
C ILE A 411 53.88 92.42 222.95
N ASN A 412 54.14 93.71 223.21
CA ASN A 412 54.76 94.17 224.45
C ASN A 412 53.77 94.21 225.64
N LEU A 413 52.51 94.59 225.42
CA LEU A 413 51.44 94.50 226.43
C LEU A 413 51.11 93.04 226.80
N SER A 414 51.12 92.13 225.81
CA SER A 414 50.85 90.69 226.00
C SER A 414 51.92 89.96 226.82
N LYS A 415 53.17 90.46 226.84
CA LYS A 415 54.26 89.88 227.65
C LYS A 415 54.30 90.36 229.12
N GLY A 416 53.71 91.51 229.48
CA GLY A 416 53.69 92.02 230.87
C GLY A 416 52.39 91.77 231.65
N LEU A 417 51.25 91.62 230.97
CA LEU A 417 49.96 91.22 231.58
C LEU A 417 49.89 89.71 231.92
N LYS A 418 50.83 88.90 231.42
CA LYS A 418 51.14 87.55 231.96
C LYS A 418 51.74 87.59 233.38
N THR A 419 51.75 88.77 234.01
CA THR A 419 51.88 89.05 235.47
C THR A 419 50.52 89.36 236.16
N THR A 420 49.37 89.16 235.52
CA THR A 420 48.52 88.01 235.85
C THR A 420 48.31 87.79 237.34
N LYS A 421 47.05 87.99 237.71
CA LYS A 421 46.23 86.98 238.39
C LYS A 421 46.52 86.68 239.85
N VAL A 422 47.21 87.54 240.59
CA VAL A 422 47.28 87.35 242.05
C VAL A 422 46.15 88.05 242.83
N PHE A 423 45.82 89.33 242.62
CA PHE A 423 45.06 90.05 243.68
C PHE A 423 43.57 90.39 243.46
N SER A 424 42.91 89.94 242.38
CA SER A 424 41.44 89.79 242.41
C SER A 424 40.95 88.41 242.88
N PHE A 425 41.88 87.47 243.20
CA PHE A 425 41.62 86.24 243.98
C PHE A 425 41.25 86.53 245.45
N ALA A 426 41.06 87.79 245.81
CA ALA A 426 40.16 88.23 246.86
C ALA A 426 38.98 88.92 246.16
N SER A 427 38.22 88.17 245.39
CA SER A 427 37.35 87.13 245.88
C SER A 427 36.30 87.68 246.83
N ILE A 428 35.21 88.12 246.20
CA ILE A 428 34.07 87.21 246.05
C ILE A 428 33.37 86.83 247.36
N ALA A 429 33.80 87.30 248.52
CA ALA A 429 33.22 86.89 249.77
C ALA A 429 32.05 87.79 250.20
N ILE A 430 31.92 89.04 249.72
CA ILE A 430 30.95 90.01 250.28
C ILE A 430 29.90 90.52 249.24
N THR A 431 29.63 89.82 248.13
CA THR A 431 28.58 88.76 248.10
C THR A 431 27.56 88.77 249.24
N CYS A 432 27.99 88.85 250.48
CA CYS A 432 27.10 88.97 251.60
C CYS A 432 26.35 90.31 251.59
N ALA A 433 25.08 90.16 251.24
CA ALA A 433 24.10 90.21 252.32
C ALA A 433 23.41 91.54 252.60
N LEU A 434 23.67 92.65 251.90
CA LEU A 434 22.72 93.78 251.96
C LEU A 434 21.64 93.77 250.86
N VAL A 435 21.51 92.58 250.25
CA VAL A 435 20.33 91.66 250.24
C VAL A 435 19.13 92.04 251.12
N LEU A 436 19.35 92.76 252.19
CA LEU A 436 18.39 93.05 253.23
C LEU A 436 16.97 93.40 252.77
N LEU A 437 16.81 94.60 252.20
CA LEU A 437 15.68 95.40 252.66
C LEU A 437 15.01 96.19 251.52
N ILE A 438 14.38 95.57 250.53
CA ILE A 438 13.07 94.87 250.69
C ILE A 438 12.00 95.69 251.44
N LEU A 439 12.33 96.58 252.37
CA LEU A 439 11.40 96.78 253.46
C LEU A 439 10.34 97.85 253.30
N SER A 440 10.49 98.88 252.47
CA SER A 440 9.66 100.05 252.83
C SER A 440 9.10 100.94 251.72
N GLY A 441 8.78 100.43 250.52
CA GLY A 441 7.74 100.99 249.63
C GLY A 441 7.46 102.53 249.66
N VAL A 442 8.48 103.40 249.51
CA VAL A 442 8.35 104.87 249.67
C VAL A 442 8.59 105.71 248.40
N LEU A 443 8.86 105.18 247.21
CA LEU A 443 8.84 106.01 245.98
C LEU A 443 8.00 105.43 244.84
#